data_AF-A0A3R7UU69-F1
#
_entry.id   AF-A0A3R7UU69-F1
#
_cell.length_a   1.000
_cell.length_b   1.000
_cell.length_c   1.000
_cell.angle_alpha   90.00
_cell.angle_beta   90.00
_cell.angle_gamma   90.00
#
_symmetry.space_group_name_H-M   'P 1'
#
loop_
_entity.id
_entity.type
_entity.pdbx_description
1 polymer ?
#
loop_
_entity_poly.entity_id
_entity_poly.type
_entity_poly.pdbx_seq_one_letter_code
_entity_poly.pdbx_strand_id
1 'polypeptide(L)'
;MASVSRLIVWSMFLLGTPAFLILQGAVTPIARLAGATTLLALLSILMFTGRPAPKIIAPIAPIKAAPVSSAVETKSDSPKPQAPQPPAATIPQEDAPEVNNTNPESTKDSVKVAEKYAVSSDAEMEFEDEVEQFVENRRERRTEIRERIARERRKSLASMRNKRLREWASTEDGEGLYELIEGTQHGLQILEYKRGKRQDGASASSLVRIDDGRILKITGRIAFNSSRTTKDEETIDQDAENKDPNSDSNMPPRPPDMPPPPPPSM
;
A
#
# COMPACT_ATOMS: atom_id res chain seq x y z
N MET A 1 12.08 -22.34 22.55
CA MET A 1 11.96 -22.47 24.02
C MET A 1 10.56 -22.02 24.40
N ALA A 2 9.80 -22.83 25.14
CA ALA A 2 8.47 -22.41 25.59
C ALA A 2 8.62 -21.19 26.53
N SER A 3 7.76 -20.18 26.40
CA SER A 3 7.79 -19.03 27.31
C SER A 3 7.51 -19.51 28.74
N VAL A 4 8.19 -18.92 29.74
CA VAL A 4 8.00 -19.26 31.16
C VAL A 4 6.53 -19.13 31.56
N SER A 5 5.83 -18.12 31.05
CA SER A 5 4.38 -17.94 31.23
C SER A 5 3.56 -19.15 30.75
N ARG A 6 3.94 -19.77 29.64
CA ARG A 6 3.25 -20.93 29.08
C ARG A 6 3.50 -22.18 29.91
N LEU A 7 4.71 -22.35 30.44
CA LEU A 7 5.03 -23.45 31.37
C LEU A 7 4.24 -23.34 32.67
N ILE A 8 4.05 -22.12 33.20
CA ILE A 8 3.24 -21.87 34.40
C ILE A 8 1.77 -22.23 34.14
N VAL A 9 1.20 -21.81 33.00
CA VAL A 9 -0.20 -22.13 32.64
C VAL A 9 -0.37 -23.64 32.41
N TRP A 10 0.58 -24.31 31.74
CA TRP A 10 0.59 -25.77 31.61
C TRP A 10 0.65 -26.48 32.96
N SER A 11 1.51 -26.01 33.87
CA SER A 11 1.66 -26.57 35.22
C SER A 11 0.37 -26.43 36.03
N MET A 12 -0.26 -25.25 36.04
CA MET A 12 -1.54 -25.05 36.72
C MET A 12 -2.67 -25.88 36.12
N PHE A 13 -2.70 -26.06 34.81
CA PHE A 13 -3.71 -26.90 34.17
C PHE A 13 -3.52 -28.39 34.49
N LEU A 14 -2.29 -28.91 34.40
CA LEU A 14 -2.01 -30.31 34.71
C LEU A 14 -2.17 -30.65 36.18
N LEU A 15 -1.86 -29.73 37.09
CA LEU A 15 -2.02 -29.96 38.51
C LEU A 15 -3.45 -29.69 38.99
N GLY A 16 -4.11 -28.68 38.41
CA GLY A 16 -5.47 -28.29 38.75
C GLY A 16 -6.54 -29.27 38.29
N THR A 17 -6.36 -29.91 37.11
CA THR A 17 -7.32 -30.89 36.58
C THR A 17 -7.51 -32.12 37.50
N PRO A 18 -6.45 -32.85 37.93
CA PRO A 18 -6.62 -33.98 38.84
C PRO A 18 -7.10 -33.53 40.22
N ALA A 19 -6.61 -32.40 40.75
CA ALA A 19 -7.07 -31.85 42.03
C ALA A 19 -8.58 -31.55 42.00
N PHE A 20 -9.07 -30.96 40.90
CA PHE A 20 -10.49 -30.69 40.70
C PHE A 20 -11.31 -31.99 40.62
N LEU A 21 -10.84 -33.00 39.90
CA LEU A 21 -11.54 -34.28 39.77
C LEU A 21 -11.62 -35.07 41.08
N ILE A 22 -10.61 -34.97 41.96
CA ILE A 22 -10.61 -35.58 43.28
C ILE A 22 -11.58 -34.84 44.21
N LEU A 23 -11.58 -33.51 44.19
CA LEU A 23 -12.34 -32.71 45.15
C LEU A 23 -13.81 -32.49 44.73
N GLN A 24 -14.18 -32.68 43.45
CA GLN A 24 -15.51 -32.34 42.91
C GLN A 24 -16.70 -32.97 43.65
N GLY A 25 -16.50 -34.11 44.32
CA GLY A 25 -17.54 -34.80 45.09
C GLY A 25 -17.81 -34.21 46.47
N ALA A 26 -16.88 -33.40 46.99
CA ALA A 26 -16.94 -32.78 48.32
C ALA A 26 -17.26 -31.28 48.29
N VAL A 27 -17.30 -30.66 47.10
CA VAL A 27 -17.54 -29.21 46.95
C VAL A 27 -18.98 -28.92 46.61
N THR A 28 -19.45 -27.74 47.03
CA THR A 28 -20.77 -27.22 46.66
C THR A 28 -20.89 -27.08 45.13
N PRO A 29 -22.11 -27.18 44.57
CA PRO A 29 -22.31 -27.12 43.12
C PRO A 29 -21.80 -25.80 42.50
N ILE A 30 -21.89 -24.69 43.23
CA ILE A 30 -21.40 -23.38 42.81
C ILE A 30 -19.87 -23.37 42.69
N ALA A 31 -19.17 -23.95 43.69
CA ALA A 31 -17.72 -24.05 43.67
C ALA A 31 -17.22 -25.02 42.60
N ARG A 32 -17.97 -26.10 42.33
CA ARG A 32 -17.69 -27.02 41.22
C ARG A 32 -17.77 -26.31 39.86
N LEU A 33 -18.79 -25.45 39.67
CA LEU A 33 -18.94 -24.66 38.45
C LEU A 33 -17.81 -23.63 38.30
N ALA A 34 -17.43 -22.95 39.39
CA ALA A 34 -16.31 -22.02 39.39
C ALA A 34 -14.97 -22.70 39.06
N GLY A 35 -14.72 -23.90 39.60
CA GLY A 35 -13.53 -24.69 39.27
C GLY A 35 -13.50 -25.13 37.80
N ALA A 36 -14.62 -25.61 37.28
CA ALA A 36 -14.73 -26.04 35.89
C ALA A 36 -14.52 -24.88 34.90
N THR A 37 -15.11 -23.71 35.16
CA THR A 37 -14.96 -22.51 34.33
C THR A 37 -13.52 -21.97 34.38
N THR A 38 -12.85 -22.05 35.53
CA THR A 38 -11.44 -21.67 35.67
C THR A 38 -10.53 -22.58 34.85
N LEU A 39 -10.75 -23.90 34.87
CA LEU A 39 -10.00 -24.85 34.03
C LEU A 39 -10.24 -24.61 32.54
N LEU A 40 -11.47 -24.27 32.15
CA LEU A 40 -11.81 -23.93 30.78
C LEU A 40 -11.15 -22.62 30.32
N ALA A 41 -11.07 -21.63 31.20
CA ALA A 41 -10.37 -20.36 30.93
C ALA A 41 -8.87 -20.59 30.73
N LEU A 42 -8.23 -21.41 31.57
CA LEU A 42 -6.83 -21.80 31.41
C LEU A 42 -6.58 -22.53 30.09
N LEU A 43 -7.47 -23.45 29.71
CA LEU A 43 -7.40 -24.16 28.43
C LEU A 43 -7.57 -23.20 27.23
N SER A 44 -8.46 -22.22 27.34
CA SER A 44 -8.68 -21.20 26.30
C SER A 44 -7.43 -20.32 26.12
N ILE A 45 -6.82 -19.87 27.21
CA ILE A 45 -5.54 -19.14 27.19
C ILE A 45 -4.47 -20.00 26.51
N LEU A 46 -4.43 -21.30 26.80
CA LEU A 46 -3.46 -22.21 26.21
C LEU A 46 -3.63 -22.38 24.69
N MET A 47 -4.89 -22.49 24.23
CA MET A 47 -5.24 -22.59 22.81
C MET A 47 -4.96 -21.29 22.05
N PHE A 48 -5.25 -20.14 22.67
CA PHE A 48 -5.12 -18.84 22.02
C PHE A 48 -3.67 -18.31 22.02
N THR A 49 -2.91 -18.54 23.10
CA THR A 49 -1.49 -18.14 23.19
C THR A 49 -0.52 -19.11 22.51
N GLY A 50 -1.05 -20.23 21.98
CA GLY A 50 -0.27 -21.31 21.41
C GLY A 50 0.21 -21.10 19.97
N ARG A 51 -0.37 -20.14 19.24
CA ARG A 51 -0.04 -19.91 17.83
C ARG A 51 1.28 -19.13 17.72
N PRO A 52 2.36 -19.72 17.16
CA PRO A 52 3.55 -18.92 16.87
C PRO A 52 3.13 -17.80 15.93
N ALA A 53 3.43 -16.55 16.31
CA ALA A 53 3.28 -15.43 15.39
C ALA A 53 3.99 -15.83 14.08
N PRO A 54 3.33 -15.71 12.90
CA PRO A 54 3.98 -16.04 11.65
C PRO A 54 5.26 -15.20 11.60
N LYS A 55 6.41 -15.89 11.51
CA LYS A 55 7.71 -15.23 11.34
C LYS A 55 7.61 -14.51 10.01
N ILE A 56 7.30 -13.22 10.03
CA ILE A 56 7.42 -12.35 8.88
C ILE A 56 8.92 -12.20 8.67
N ILE A 57 9.51 -13.18 7.98
CA ILE A 57 10.83 -13.04 7.40
C ILE A 57 10.64 -12.05 6.26
N ALA A 58 10.77 -10.76 6.57
CA ALA A 58 11.05 -9.78 5.55
C ALA A 58 12.40 -10.17 4.91
N PRO A 59 12.47 -10.46 3.61
CA PRO A 59 13.75 -10.59 2.95
C PRO A 59 14.32 -9.18 2.81
N ILE A 60 15.05 -8.72 3.82
CA ILE A 60 16.04 -7.67 3.59
C ILE A 60 17.16 -8.39 2.84
N ALA A 61 17.09 -8.32 1.52
CA ALA A 61 18.18 -8.74 0.67
C ALA A 61 19.43 -7.93 1.06
N PRO A 62 20.55 -8.57 1.44
CA PRO A 62 21.81 -7.86 1.52
C PRO A 62 22.19 -7.47 0.09
N ILE A 63 22.38 -6.17 -0.14
CA ILE A 63 22.94 -5.66 -1.38
C ILE A 63 24.34 -6.27 -1.50
N LYS A 64 24.46 -7.27 -2.36
CA LYS A 64 25.71 -7.92 -2.75
C LYS A 64 26.53 -6.89 -3.54
N ALA A 65 27.46 -6.22 -2.88
CA ALA A 65 28.53 -5.51 -3.55
C ALA A 65 29.44 -6.53 -4.24
N ALA A 66 29.59 -6.41 -5.56
CA ALA A 66 30.59 -7.13 -6.32
C ALA A 66 31.99 -6.50 -6.06
N PRO A 67 33.06 -7.30 -6.11
CA PRO A 67 34.40 -6.87 -5.73
C PRO A 67 35.08 -6.13 -6.88
N VAL A 68 35.60 -4.94 -6.61
CA VAL A 68 36.66 -4.33 -7.42
C VAL A 68 37.92 -4.29 -6.57
N SER A 69 38.85 -5.17 -6.92
CA SER A 69 40.24 -5.13 -6.49
C SER A 69 40.95 -4.02 -7.25
N SER A 70 41.51 -3.04 -6.55
CA SER A 70 42.91 -2.63 -6.71
C SER A 70 43.24 -1.51 -5.71
N ALA A 71 44.38 -1.70 -5.05
CA ALA A 71 44.99 -0.85 -4.04
C ALA A 71 45.31 0.57 -4.54
N VAL A 72 45.36 1.53 -3.61
CA VAL A 72 46.54 2.34 -3.27
C VAL A 72 46.21 3.18 -2.02
N GLU A 73 47.01 2.99 -0.96
CA GLU A 73 47.14 3.92 0.15
C GLU A 73 47.84 5.21 -0.32
N THR A 74 47.33 6.40 0.02
CA THR A 74 48.16 7.47 0.63
C THR A 74 47.34 8.59 1.27
N LYS A 75 47.85 9.07 2.42
CA LYS A 75 47.42 10.17 3.32
C LYS A 75 47.06 11.51 2.65
N SER A 76 46.12 12.23 3.29
CA SER A 76 46.18 13.66 3.72
C SER A 76 44.76 14.15 4.04
N ASP A 77 44.39 14.31 5.31
CA ASP A 77 44.48 15.52 6.14
C ASP A 77 43.38 16.57 5.88
N SER A 78 42.65 16.88 6.98
CA SER A 78 41.87 18.11 7.26
C SER A 78 40.45 18.29 6.63
N PRO A 79 39.59 19.21 7.14
CA PRO A 79 38.81 19.07 8.37
C PRO A 79 37.31 19.46 8.21
N LYS A 80 36.57 19.33 9.32
CA LYS A 80 35.14 19.59 9.58
C LYS A 80 34.56 20.91 8.98
N PRO A 81 33.35 20.92 8.38
CA PRO A 81 32.71 22.15 7.90
C PRO A 81 32.12 23.00 9.04
N GLN A 82 32.44 24.30 9.01
CA GLN A 82 31.91 25.35 9.89
C GLN A 82 30.66 25.98 9.25
N ALA A 83 29.68 26.32 10.09
CA ALA A 83 28.41 26.94 9.70
C ALA A 83 28.57 28.41 9.23
N PRO A 84 27.77 28.91 8.28
CA PRO A 84 27.84 30.29 7.81
C PRO A 84 27.23 31.27 8.82
N GLN A 85 27.96 32.33 9.17
CA GLN A 85 27.44 33.51 9.88
C GLN A 85 26.80 34.52 8.90
N PRO A 86 25.79 35.30 9.34
CA PRO A 86 25.09 36.29 8.52
C PRO A 86 25.91 37.59 8.32
N PRO A 87 25.83 38.26 7.16
CA PRO A 87 26.56 39.50 6.90
C PRO A 87 25.93 40.71 7.61
N ALA A 88 26.79 41.51 8.20
CA ALA A 88 26.48 42.78 8.85
C ALA A 88 26.10 43.86 7.83
N ALA A 89 25.12 44.69 8.21
CA ALA A 89 24.67 45.86 7.46
C ALA A 89 25.76 46.96 7.46
N THR A 90 26.11 47.43 6.27
CA THR A 90 26.92 48.64 6.07
C THR A 90 26.04 49.73 5.45
N ILE A 91 26.01 50.88 6.12
CA ILE A 91 25.30 52.10 5.77
C ILE A 91 25.89 52.71 4.49
N PRO A 92 25.10 53.13 3.48
CA PRO A 92 25.62 53.88 2.33
C PRO A 92 25.90 55.35 2.67
N GLN A 93 27.13 55.78 2.40
CA GLN A 93 27.57 57.17 2.38
C GLN A 93 27.24 57.77 1.00
N GLU A 94 26.53 58.89 0.98
CA GLU A 94 26.33 59.75 -0.20
C GLU A 94 27.68 60.32 -0.63
N ASP A 95 28.06 60.07 -1.89
CA ASP A 95 28.99 60.94 -2.62
C ASP A 95 28.48 61.04 -4.05
N ALA A 96 28.07 62.26 -4.41
CA ALA A 96 27.62 62.64 -5.74
C ALA A 96 28.82 62.73 -6.71
N PRO A 97 28.68 62.24 -7.96
CA PRO A 97 29.50 62.72 -9.06
C PRO A 97 28.69 63.56 -10.05
N GLU A 98 29.22 64.76 -10.28
CA GLU A 98 29.02 65.68 -11.39
C GLU A 98 28.57 65.04 -12.72
N VAL A 99 27.45 65.52 -13.24
CA VAL A 99 26.98 65.27 -14.61
C VAL A 99 27.66 66.29 -15.53
N ASN A 100 28.65 65.85 -16.30
CA ASN A 100 29.21 66.61 -17.41
C ASN A 100 28.62 66.07 -18.72
N ASN A 101 27.61 66.75 -19.26
CA ASN A 101 26.94 66.39 -20.51
C ASN A 101 27.76 66.88 -21.71
N THR A 102 28.47 65.96 -22.36
CA THR A 102 29.01 66.18 -23.72
C THR A 102 28.06 65.54 -24.73
N ASN A 103 27.43 66.41 -25.52
CA ASN A 103 26.66 66.12 -26.73
C ASN A 103 27.43 65.24 -27.73
N PRO A 104 26.82 64.21 -28.35
CA PRO A 104 27.25 63.72 -29.64
C PRO A 104 26.25 64.12 -30.73
N GLU A 105 26.78 64.92 -31.65
CA GLU A 105 26.15 65.47 -32.83
C GLU A 105 25.55 64.38 -33.75
N SER A 106 24.32 64.63 -34.18
CA SER A 106 23.59 63.82 -35.15
C SER A 106 24.17 64.03 -36.55
N THR A 107 24.77 63.00 -37.12
CA THR A 107 24.95 62.86 -38.57
C THR A 107 24.07 61.73 -39.07
N LYS A 108 23.07 62.12 -39.86
CA LYS A 108 22.22 61.22 -40.64
C LYS A 108 23.06 60.68 -41.81
N ASP A 109 23.01 59.38 -42.06
CA ASP A 109 22.93 58.86 -43.43
C ASP A 109 22.55 57.36 -43.50
N SER A 110 21.79 57.07 -44.55
CA SER A 110 21.14 55.85 -45.03
C SER A 110 21.66 54.46 -44.60
N VAL A 111 20.73 53.53 -44.32
CA VAL A 111 20.41 52.30 -45.10
C VAL A 111 19.35 51.50 -44.31
N LYS A 112 18.22 51.15 -44.96
CA LYS A 112 17.19 50.26 -44.40
C LYS A 112 17.70 48.81 -44.45
N VAL A 113 18.43 48.40 -43.42
CA VAL A 113 18.75 46.98 -43.15
C VAL A 113 17.59 46.39 -42.36
N ALA A 114 17.10 45.23 -42.77
CA ALA A 114 16.05 44.51 -42.04
C ALA A 114 16.50 44.25 -40.60
N GLU A 115 15.84 44.87 -39.63
CA GLU A 115 15.98 44.55 -38.22
C GLU A 115 15.57 43.09 -38.03
N LYS A 116 16.57 42.24 -37.84
CA LYS A 116 16.36 40.90 -37.31
C LYS A 116 15.81 41.10 -35.91
N TYR A 117 14.61 40.60 -35.65
CA TYR A 117 13.98 40.56 -34.33
C TYR A 117 14.99 39.99 -33.32
N ALA A 118 15.69 40.87 -32.61
CA ALA A 118 16.40 40.51 -31.40
C ALA A 118 15.32 40.45 -30.33
N VAL A 119 14.78 39.25 -30.12
CA VAL A 119 14.03 38.96 -28.91
C VAL A 119 15.08 39.04 -27.79
N SER A 120 15.17 40.20 -27.15
CA SER A 120 15.96 40.36 -25.93
C SER A 120 15.33 39.45 -24.89
N SER A 121 16.02 38.37 -24.54
CA SER A 121 15.71 37.58 -23.35
C SER A 121 15.76 38.54 -22.16
N ASP A 122 14.59 38.87 -21.63
CA ASP A 122 14.50 39.60 -20.37
C ASP A 122 15.01 38.67 -19.26
N ALA A 123 15.77 39.21 -18.31
CA ALA A 123 16.27 38.42 -17.18
C ALA A 123 15.11 37.86 -16.34
N GLU A 124 13.97 38.54 -16.34
CA GLU A 124 12.74 38.05 -15.72
C GLU A 124 12.17 36.84 -16.46
N MET A 125 12.21 36.85 -17.80
CA MET A 125 11.70 35.75 -18.62
C MET A 125 12.55 34.48 -18.47
N GLU A 126 13.88 34.61 -18.42
CA GLU A 126 14.77 33.46 -18.17
C GLU A 126 14.54 32.86 -16.77
N PHE A 127 14.26 33.70 -15.78
CA PHE A 127 13.94 33.26 -14.43
C PHE A 127 12.57 32.56 -14.37
N GLU A 128 11.55 33.10 -15.04
CA GLU A 128 10.24 32.46 -15.15
C GLU A 128 10.36 31.07 -15.79
N ASP A 129 11.12 30.95 -16.89
CA ASP A 129 11.38 29.66 -17.56
C ASP A 129 12.08 28.66 -16.63
N GLU A 130 13.08 29.08 -15.83
CA GLU A 130 13.75 28.22 -14.85
C GLU A 130 12.79 27.76 -13.74
N VAL A 131 11.93 28.65 -13.26
CA VAL A 131 10.92 28.34 -12.24
C VAL A 131 9.90 27.35 -12.79
N GLU A 132 9.42 27.55 -14.02
CA GLU A 132 8.51 26.62 -14.70
C GLU A 132 9.15 25.24 -14.86
N GLN A 133 10.41 25.17 -15.30
CA GLN A 133 11.14 23.92 -15.43
C GLN A 133 11.32 23.22 -14.08
N PHE A 134 11.62 23.97 -13.01
CA PHE A 134 11.76 23.41 -11.66
C PHE A 134 10.43 22.83 -11.15
N VAL A 135 9.32 23.54 -11.35
CA VAL A 135 7.98 23.07 -10.97
C VAL A 135 7.60 21.84 -11.78
N GLU A 136 7.84 21.83 -13.08
CA GLU A 136 7.50 20.70 -13.97
C GLU A 136 8.31 19.46 -13.61
N ASN A 137 9.63 19.59 -13.43
CA ASN A 137 10.48 18.49 -12.95
C ASN A 137 9.99 17.96 -11.60
N ARG A 138 9.54 18.84 -10.69
CA ARG A 138 8.98 18.41 -9.40
C ARG A 138 7.63 17.71 -9.54
N ARG A 139 6.79 18.10 -10.50
CA ARG A 139 5.53 17.43 -10.85
C ARG A 139 5.82 16.05 -11.43
N GLU A 140 6.74 15.96 -12.39
CA GLU A 140 7.17 14.73 -13.04
C GLU A 140 7.72 13.72 -12.03
N ARG A 141 8.63 14.15 -11.14
CA ARG A 141 9.13 13.29 -10.06
C ARG A 141 8.01 12.77 -9.16
N ARG A 142 7.02 13.61 -8.83
CA ARG A 142 5.86 13.22 -8.03
C ARG A 142 4.92 12.28 -8.78
N THR A 143 4.75 12.41 -10.08
CA THR A 143 3.92 11.48 -10.88
C THR A 143 4.63 10.14 -11.03
N GLU A 144 5.93 10.14 -11.31
CA GLU A 144 6.76 8.93 -11.37
C GLU A 144 6.71 8.14 -10.05
N ILE A 145 6.93 8.83 -8.92
CA ILE A 145 6.84 8.20 -7.59
C ILE A 145 5.43 7.65 -7.34
N ARG A 146 4.38 8.42 -7.63
CA ARG A 146 2.98 7.97 -7.46
C ARG A 146 2.67 6.75 -8.31
N GLU A 147 3.12 6.74 -9.57
CA GLU A 147 2.89 5.62 -10.47
C GLU A 147 3.65 4.37 -10.01
N ARG A 148 4.91 4.53 -9.57
CA ARG A 148 5.72 3.44 -9.02
C ARG A 148 5.04 2.81 -7.80
N ILE A 149 4.59 3.63 -6.85
CA ILE A 149 3.87 3.16 -5.65
C ILE A 149 2.56 2.48 -6.04
N ALA A 150 1.78 3.05 -6.97
CA ALA A 150 0.53 2.45 -7.41
C ALA A 150 0.75 1.08 -8.08
N ARG A 151 1.79 0.96 -8.91
CA ARG A 151 2.18 -0.30 -9.57
C ARG A 151 2.61 -1.35 -8.54
N GLU A 152 3.41 -0.98 -7.56
CA GLU A 152 3.86 -1.88 -6.49
C GLU A 152 2.71 -2.32 -5.57
N ARG A 153 1.80 -1.40 -5.22
CA ARG A 153 0.57 -1.71 -4.49
C ARG A 153 -0.32 -2.68 -5.27
N ARG A 154 -0.48 -2.50 -6.59
CA ARG A 154 -1.24 -3.45 -7.43
C ARG A 154 -0.59 -4.84 -7.45
N LYS A 155 0.73 -4.92 -7.61
CA LYS A 155 1.48 -6.19 -7.59
C LYS A 155 1.38 -6.91 -6.24
N SER A 156 1.56 -6.17 -5.14
CA SER A 156 1.45 -6.73 -3.79
C SER A 156 0.02 -7.16 -3.45
N LEU A 157 -1.00 -6.39 -3.83
CA LEU A 157 -2.41 -6.80 -3.69
C LEU A 157 -2.72 -8.05 -4.51
N ALA A 158 -2.24 -8.14 -5.76
CA ALA A 158 -2.41 -9.32 -6.58
C ALA A 158 -1.73 -10.55 -5.93
N SER A 159 -0.50 -10.38 -5.41
CA SER A 159 0.21 -11.44 -4.69
C SER A 159 -0.54 -11.88 -3.42
N MET A 160 -1.04 -10.95 -2.62
CA MET A 160 -1.84 -11.24 -1.42
C MET A 160 -3.14 -11.96 -1.77
N ARG A 161 -3.84 -11.54 -2.84
CA ARG A 161 -5.05 -12.21 -3.34
C ARG A 161 -4.76 -13.63 -3.79
N ASN A 162 -3.68 -13.84 -4.55
CA ASN A 162 -3.25 -15.17 -4.99
C ASN A 162 -2.88 -16.08 -3.81
N LYS A 163 -2.16 -15.54 -2.82
CA LYS A 163 -1.82 -16.28 -1.60
C LYS A 163 -3.08 -16.71 -0.84
N ARG A 164 -4.02 -15.78 -0.62
CA ARG A 164 -5.31 -16.08 0.02
C ARG A 164 -6.11 -17.11 -0.76
N LEU A 165 -6.14 -17.00 -2.09
CA LEU A 165 -6.82 -17.96 -2.96
C LEU A 165 -6.21 -19.36 -2.80
N ARG A 166 -4.88 -19.46 -2.71
CA ARG A 166 -4.18 -20.73 -2.49
C ARG A 166 -4.44 -21.32 -1.11
N GLU A 167 -4.43 -20.48 -0.07
CA GLU A 167 -4.79 -20.89 1.30
C GLU A 167 -6.24 -21.42 1.35
N TRP A 168 -7.16 -20.74 0.68
CA TRP A 168 -8.54 -21.18 0.57
C TRP A 168 -8.66 -22.49 -0.19
N ALA A 169 -8.01 -22.62 -1.34
CA ALA A 169 -7.98 -23.86 -2.14
C ALA A 169 -7.33 -25.04 -1.40
N SER A 170 -6.45 -24.79 -0.42
CA SER A 170 -5.85 -25.85 0.41
C SER A 170 -6.74 -26.24 1.60
N THR A 171 -7.68 -25.38 1.99
CA THR A 171 -8.60 -25.61 3.12
C THR A 171 -9.93 -26.20 2.64
N GLU A 172 -10.35 -25.85 1.42
CA GLU A 172 -11.46 -26.52 0.75
C GLU A 172 -11.02 -27.97 0.48
N ASP A 173 -11.77 -28.95 0.98
CA ASP A 173 -11.61 -30.38 0.65
C ASP A 173 -12.02 -30.66 -0.82
N GLY A 174 -11.64 -29.78 -1.74
CA GLY A 174 -11.95 -29.86 -3.15
C GLY A 174 -11.09 -30.92 -3.82
N GLU A 175 -11.75 -31.92 -4.38
CA GLU A 175 -11.11 -32.87 -5.29
C GLU A 175 -10.63 -32.17 -6.58
N GLY A 176 -9.40 -32.46 -7.00
CA GLY A 176 -8.80 -31.95 -8.23
C GLY A 176 -9.39 -32.59 -9.49
N LEU A 177 -10.67 -32.34 -9.78
CA LEU A 177 -11.40 -32.99 -10.90
C LEU A 177 -10.73 -32.78 -12.26
N TYR A 178 -10.05 -31.64 -12.45
CA TYR A 178 -9.30 -31.37 -13.68
C TYR A 178 -8.15 -32.37 -13.86
N GLU A 179 -7.34 -32.57 -12.82
CA GLU A 179 -6.20 -33.50 -12.82
C GLU A 179 -6.68 -34.95 -12.99
N LEU A 180 -7.81 -35.28 -12.37
CA LEU A 180 -8.42 -36.61 -12.48
C LEU A 180 -8.91 -36.90 -13.90
N ILE A 181 -9.41 -35.90 -14.63
CA ILE A 181 -9.87 -36.06 -16.01
C ILE A 181 -8.73 -36.02 -17.03
N GLU A 182 -7.61 -35.35 -16.72
CA GLU A 182 -6.44 -35.31 -17.61
C GLU A 182 -5.69 -36.65 -17.64
N GLY A 183 -5.81 -37.46 -16.57
CA GLY A 183 -5.26 -38.82 -16.51
C GLY A 183 -5.92 -39.79 -17.51
N THR A 184 -5.12 -40.65 -18.14
CA THR A 184 -5.61 -41.69 -19.05
C THR A 184 -6.47 -42.72 -18.31
N GLN A 185 -7.72 -42.91 -18.79
CA GLN A 185 -8.73 -43.84 -18.25
C GLN A 185 -9.24 -43.51 -16.84
N HIS A 186 -9.80 -42.32 -16.67
CA HIS A 186 -10.46 -41.89 -15.43
C HIS A 186 -11.75 -42.65 -15.05
N GLY A 187 -12.33 -43.46 -15.94
CA GLY A 187 -13.58 -44.21 -15.69
C GLY A 187 -14.85 -43.34 -15.49
N LEU A 188 -14.69 -42.02 -15.39
CA LEU A 188 -15.76 -41.05 -15.17
C LEU A 188 -16.48 -40.69 -16.47
N GLN A 189 -17.81 -40.57 -16.41
CA GLN A 189 -18.65 -40.04 -17.47
C GLN A 189 -18.72 -38.51 -17.37
N ILE A 190 -18.34 -37.80 -18.43
CA ILE A 190 -18.38 -36.34 -18.49
C ILE A 190 -19.69 -35.89 -19.16
N LEU A 191 -20.56 -35.22 -18.41
CA LEU A 191 -21.79 -34.60 -18.91
C LEU A 191 -21.49 -33.14 -19.25
N GLU A 192 -21.66 -32.73 -20.50
CA GLU A 192 -21.44 -31.34 -20.90
C GLU A 192 -22.73 -30.53 -20.82
N TYR A 193 -22.70 -29.44 -20.05
CA TYR A 193 -23.78 -28.46 -19.99
C TYR A 193 -23.27 -27.09 -20.42
N LYS A 194 -23.88 -26.52 -21.46
CA LYS A 194 -23.51 -25.20 -21.97
C LYS A 194 -24.49 -24.14 -21.50
N ARG A 195 -24.00 -23.20 -20.70
CA ARG A 195 -24.76 -22.06 -20.18
C ARG A 195 -24.87 -20.97 -21.25
N GLY A 196 -25.97 -21.00 -22.02
CA GLY A 196 -26.33 -19.96 -23.01
C GLY A 196 -25.91 -20.27 -24.46
N LYS A 197 -26.36 -19.43 -25.40
CA LYS A 197 -26.00 -19.56 -26.83
C LYS A 197 -24.54 -19.13 -27.06
N ARG A 198 -23.87 -19.79 -28.00
CA ARG A 198 -22.46 -19.55 -28.37
C ARG A 198 -22.33 -18.10 -28.86
N GLN A 199 -21.74 -17.24 -28.04
CA GLN A 199 -21.33 -15.88 -28.41
C GLN A 199 -19.81 -15.82 -28.36
N ASP A 200 -19.24 -15.07 -29.29
CA ASP A 200 -17.80 -14.93 -29.45
C ASP A 200 -17.19 -14.26 -28.21
N GLY A 201 -16.25 -14.93 -27.54
CA GLY A 201 -15.69 -14.47 -26.28
C GLY A 201 -15.10 -15.56 -25.40
N ALA A 202 -14.37 -15.16 -24.36
CA ALA A 202 -13.73 -16.08 -23.42
C ALA A 202 -14.79 -16.87 -22.62
N SER A 203 -14.63 -18.19 -22.63
CA SER A 203 -15.48 -19.13 -21.91
C SER A 203 -14.68 -19.82 -20.81
N ALA A 204 -15.31 -20.09 -19.66
CA ALA A 204 -14.78 -21.01 -18.66
C ALA A 204 -15.69 -22.21 -18.48
N SER A 205 -15.06 -23.32 -18.14
CA SER A 205 -15.72 -24.53 -17.67
C SER A 205 -15.51 -24.70 -16.17
N SER A 206 -16.60 -24.89 -15.43
CA SER A 206 -16.58 -25.38 -14.05
C SER A 206 -16.93 -26.87 -14.07
N LEU A 207 -16.17 -27.67 -13.31
CA LEU A 207 -16.41 -29.11 -13.17
C LEU A 207 -17.03 -29.38 -11.80
N VAL A 208 -18.11 -30.15 -11.78
CA VAL A 208 -18.84 -30.51 -10.57
C VAL A 208 -19.08 -32.02 -10.58
N ARG A 209 -18.68 -32.74 -9.54
CA ARG A 209 -19.00 -34.16 -9.40
C ARG A 209 -20.46 -34.31 -8.99
N ILE A 210 -21.21 -35.11 -9.75
CA ILE A 210 -22.59 -35.45 -9.42
C ILE A 210 -22.57 -36.68 -8.51
N ASP A 211 -21.87 -37.73 -8.92
CA ASP A 211 -21.72 -38.99 -8.17
C ASP A 211 -20.32 -39.57 -8.40
N ASP A 212 -20.08 -40.78 -7.87
CA ASP A 212 -18.78 -41.44 -7.96
C ASP A 212 -18.28 -41.68 -9.39
N GLY A 213 -19.19 -41.85 -10.35
CA GLY A 213 -18.89 -42.13 -11.75
C GLY A 213 -19.21 -41.00 -12.74
N ARG A 214 -19.70 -39.82 -12.29
CA ARG A 214 -20.23 -38.77 -13.18
C ARG A 214 -19.77 -37.37 -12.80
N ILE A 215 -19.28 -36.63 -13.78
CA ILE A 215 -18.86 -35.23 -13.64
C ILE A 215 -19.63 -34.35 -14.63
N LEU A 216 -20.18 -33.24 -14.16
CA LEU A 216 -20.82 -32.21 -14.97
C LEU A 216 -19.81 -31.11 -15.31
N LYS A 217 -19.57 -30.89 -16.61
CA LYS A 217 -18.79 -29.78 -17.15
C LYS A 217 -19.73 -28.65 -17.57
N ILE A 218 -19.80 -27.60 -16.76
CA ILE A 218 -20.61 -26.41 -17.02
C ILE A 218 -19.75 -25.37 -17.73
N THR A 219 -19.99 -25.16 -19.03
CA THR A 219 -19.29 -24.15 -19.83
C THR A 219 -20.12 -22.89 -19.95
N GLY A 220 -19.59 -21.73 -19.56
CA GLY A 220 -20.25 -20.43 -19.64
C GLY A 220 -19.30 -19.28 -19.98
N ARG A 221 -19.84 -18.12 -20.37
CA ARG A 221 -19.05 -16.92 -20.67
C ARG A 221 -18.46 -16.30 -19.38
N ILE A 222 -17.24 -15.78 -19.46
CA ILE A 222 -16.69 -14.89 -18.44
C ILE A 222 -16.63 -13.48 -19.01
N ALA A 223 -17.32 -12.55 -18.35
CA ALA A 223 -17.14 -11.13 -18.61
C ALA A 223 -15.85 -10.67 -17.92
N PHE A 224 -14.83 -10.32 -18.69
CA PHE A 224 -13.68 -9.59 -18.17
C PHE A 224 -14.00 -8.11 -18.22
N ASN A 225 -14.31 -7.52 -17.07
CA ASN A 225 -14.38 -6.06 -16.93
C ASN A 225 -12.94 -5.53 -16.98
N SER A 226 -12.40 -5.38 -18.18
CA SER A 226 -11.17 -4.64 -18.39
C SER A 226 -11.46 -3.18 -18.02
N SER A 227 -11.25 -2.80 -16.75
CA SER A 227 -11.18 -1.40 -16.33
C SER A 227 -9.87 -0.78 -16.81
N ARG A 228 -9.47 -1.07 -18.04
CA ARG A 228 -8.49 -0.30 -18.78
C ARG A 228 -9.30 0.78 -19.47
N THR A 229 -9.79 1.73 -18.69
CA THR A 229 -10.30 2.98 -19.23
C THR A 229 -9.13 3.59 -19.98
N THR A 230 -9.24 3.57 -21.30
CA THR A 230 -8.55 4.47 -22.20
C THR A 230 -8.71 5.88 -21.62
N LYS A 231 -7.63 6.41 -21.03
CA LYS A 231 -7.41 7.85 -21.10
C LYS A 231 -7.31 8.12 -22.58
N ASP A 232 -8.35 8.71 -23.14
CA ASP A 232 -8.41 9.51 -24.37
C ASP A 232 -9.89 9.71 -24.66
N GLU A 233 -10.54 10.55 -23.85
CA GLU A 233 -11.63 11.43 -24.27
C GLU A 233 -11.88 12.39 -23.11
N GLU A 234 -11.35 13.60 -23.26
CA GLU A 234 -11.83 14.79 -22.58
C GLU A 234 -13.31 14.96 -22.94
N THR A 235 -14.19 14.40 -22.12
CA THR A 235 -15.54 14.94 -21.98
C THR A 235 -15.44 16.03 -20.95
N ILE A 236 -15.51 17.26 -21.46
CA ILE A 236 -15.73 18.48 -20.72
C ILE A 236 -17.10 18.33 -20.03
N ASP A 237 -17.11 17.87 -18.78
CA ASP A 237 -18.20 18.15 -17.86
C ASP A 237 -17.95 19.54 -17.28
N GLN A 238 -18.32 20.56 -18.07
CA GLN A 238 -18.72 21.85 -17.53
C GLN A 238 -20.05 21.64 -16.81
N ASP A 239 -20.00 21.48 -15.49
CA ASP A 239 -21.02 21.92 -14.55
C ASP A 239 -20.63 21.52 -13.12
N ALA A 240 -19.74 22.29 -12.51
CA ALA A 240 -19.71 22.56 -11.06
C ALA A 240 -18.56 23.51 -10.72
N GLU A 241 -18.59 24.73 -11.26
CA GLU A 241 -17.87 25.85 -10.66
C GLU A 241 -18.80 26.54 -9.64
N ASN A 242 -18.21 26.93 -8.51
CA ASN A 242 -18.77 27.62 -7.34
C ASN A 242 -19.57 26.80 -6.31
N LYS A 243 -18.84 26.26 -5.32
CA LYS A 243 -19.18 26.49 -3.92
C LYS A 243 -17.92 26.79 -3.09
N ASP A 244 -17.95 27.95 -2.44
CA ASP A 244 -16.99 28.47 -1.47
C ASP A 244 -16.58 27.46 -0.38
N PRO A 245 -15.39 27.61 0.23
CA PRO A 245 -14.91 26.76 1.31
C PRO A 245 -15.52 27.21 2.65
N ASN A 246 -16.85 27.13 2.80
CA ASN A 246 -17.46 27.17 4.13
C ASN A 246 -18.91 26.64 4.12
N SER A 247 -19.05 25.33 4.22
CA SER A 247 -20.25 24.68 4.79
C SER A 247 -19.94 23.22 5.06
N ASP A 248 -19.67 22.95 6.33
CA ASP A 248 -20.17 21.84 7.13
C ASP A 248 -20.52 20.48 6.49
N SER A 249 -20.06 19.45 7.19
CA SER A 249 -20.70 18.13 7.33
C SER A 249 -20.42 17.09 6.24
N ASN A 250 -19.23 16.49 6.28
CA ASN A 250 -19.05 15.09 5.89
C ASN A 250 -18.11 14.34 6.86
N MET A 251 -18.33 14.58 8.16
CA MET A 251 -17.80 13.71 9.21
C MET A 251 -18.77 12.51 9.34
N PRO A 252 -18.28 11.27 9.53
CA PRO A 252 -19.17 10.15 9.83
C PRO A 252 -20.04 10.50 11.05
N PRO A 253 -21.29 10.01 11.12
CA PRO A 253 -22.19 10.36 12.22
C PRO A 253 -21.53 10.02 13.55
N ARG A 254 -21.54 10.99 14.48
CA ARG A 254 -21.07 10.78 15.84
C ARG A 254 -21.91 9.64 16.45
N PRO A 255 -21.29 8.66 17.13
CA PRO A 255 -22.06 7.63 17.83
C PRO A 255 -23.04 8.28 18.81
N PRO A 256 -24.24 7.71 19.00
CA PRO A 256 -25.23 8.23 19.94
C PRO A 256 -24.61 8.41 21.33
N ASP A 257 -24.85 9.56 21.96
CA ASP A 257 -24.45 9.80 23.35
C ASP A 257 -25.08 8.73 24.23
N MET A 258 -24.22 7.87 24.78
CA MET A 258 -24.60 6.82 25.71
C MET A 258 -25.13 7.49 26.99
N PRO A 259 -26.29 7.08 27.53
CA PRO A 259 -26.80 7.67 28.75
C PRO A 259 -25.78 7.53 29.88
N PRO A 260 -25.65 8.53 30.77
CA PRO A 260 -24.72 8.45 31.89
C PRO A 260 -25.05 7.20 32.72
N PRO A 261 -24.03 6.48 33.22
CA PRO A 261 -24.26 5.31 34.06
C PRO A 261 -25.07 5.70 35.30
N PRO A 262 -25.96 4.81 35.78
CA PRO A 262 -26.73 5.08 36.99
C PRO A 262 -25.79 5.32 38.18
N PRO A 263 -26.16 6.20 39.12
CA PRO A 263 -25.35 6.45 40.29
C PRO A 263 -25.18 5.16 41.10
N PRO A 264 -24.02 4.97 41.76
CA PRO A 264 -23.78 3.80 42.59
C PRO A 264 -24.85 3.74 43.68
N SER A 265 -25.56 2.62 43.74
CA SER A 265 -26.42 2.28 44.87
C SER A 265 -25.55 2.14 46.11
N MET A 266 -25.73 3.06 47.06
CA MET A 266 -25.37 2.81 48.47
C MET A 266 -26.41 1.88 49.09
#